data_AF-A0A5P8M4K7-F1
#
_entry.id   AF-A0A5P8M4K7-F1
#
_cell.length_a   1.000
_cell.length_b   1.000
_cell.length_c   1.000
_cell.angle_alpha   90.00
_cell.angle_beta   90.00
_cell.angle_gamma   90.00
#
_symmetry.space_group_name_H-M   'P 1'
#
loop_
_entity.id
_entity.type
_entity.pdbx_description
1 polymer ?
#
loop_
_entity_poly.entity_id
_entity_poly.type
_entity_poly.pdbx_seq_one_letter_code
_entity_poly.pdbx_strand_id
1 'polypeptide(L)'
;MRKANTSPRWAEALPTAGSYFVLTPTGSSPAHLYQQLWHSFHRLDDVGFVDPSDQSVIPFLSVADNILIDSPKNDIVRLRQFLFDNEYTELNTHDFLDKPASQLNETERFYVQLFRFLLLKRHYIITTNFLDNQGIATFRIFFNLLENVLQATDSHLIMVTSDHEMVDGQPAERLLSADLFTQQ
;
A
#
# COMPACT_ATOMS: atom_id res chain seq x y z
N MET A 1 -0.71 -15.12 -24.55
CA MET A 1 -2.12 -14.97 -24.13
C MET A 1 -2.17 -13.88 -23.07
N ARG A 2 -2.77 -12.71 -23.35
CA ARG A 2 -3.04 -11.70 -22.32
C ARG A 2 -4.12 -12.29 -21.40
N LYS A 3 -3.82 -12.53 -20.12
CA LYS A 3 -4.87 -12.80 -19.12
C LYS A 3 -5.81 -11.58 -19.12
N ALA A 4 -7.12 -11.82 -19.16
CA ALA A 4 -8.09 -10.77 -18.95
C ALA A 4 -7.81 -10.15 -17.58
N ASN A 5 -7.49 -8.86 -17.55
CA ASN A 5 -7.35 -8.11 -16.31
C ASN A 5 -8.77 -7.91 -15.79
N THR A 6 -9.29 -8.90 -15.06
CA THR A 6 -10.60 -8.77 -14.42
C THR A 6 -10.40 -7.94 -13.16
N SER A 7 -10.52 -6.62 -13.31
CA SER A 7 -10.60 -5.73 -12.16
C SER A 7 -11.71 -6.25 -11.23
N PRO A 8 -11.48 -6.26 -9.91
CA PRO A 8 -12.47 -6.73 -8.97
C PRO A 8 -13.74 -5.88 -9.07
N ARG A 9 -14.93 -6.45 -8.83
CA ARG A 9 -16.21 -5.70 -8.94
C ARG A 9 -16.24 -4.43 -8.10
N TRP A 10 -15.60 -4.46 -6.94
CA TRP A 10 -15.50 -3.30 -6.06
C TRP A 10 -14.64 -2.16 -6.63
N ALA A 11 -13.83 -2.40 -7.66
CA ALA A 11 -13.02 -1.38 -8.32
C ALA A 11 -13.86 -0.21 -8.86
N GLU A 12 -15.09 -0.48 -9.32
CA GLU A 12 -15.98 0.57 -9.84
C GLU A 12 -16.39 1.59 -8.76
N ALA A 13 -16.29 1.22 -7.48
CA ALA A 13 -16.54 2.12 -6.36
C ALA A 13 -15.34 3.03 -6.02
N LEU A 14 -14.19 2.84 -6.68
CA LEU A 14 -12.99 3.65 -6.52
C LEU A 14 -12.73 4.44 -7.81
N PRO A 15 -13.46 5.55 -8.04
CA PRO A 15 -13.45 6.24 -9.33
C PRO A 15 -12.15 7.02 -9.61
N THR A 16 -11.33 7.26 -8.60
CA THR A 16 -10.11 8.06 -8.70
C THR A 16 -9.01 7.45 -7.85
N ALA A 17 -7.78 7.49 -8.34
CA ALA A 17 -6.60 7.13 -7.56
C ALA A 17 -6.55 7.85 -6.20
N GLY A 18 -5.72 7.35 -5.29
CA GLY A 18 -5.57 7.88 -3.94
C GLY A 18 -6.04 6.92 -2.85
N SER A 19 -6.14 7.45 -1.65
CA SER A 19 -6.44 6.68 -0.45
C SER A 19 -7.92 6.51 -0.16
N TYR A 20 -8.28 5.32 0.28
CA TYR A 20 -9.62 4.92 0.70
C TYR A 20 -9.55 4.23 2.05
N PHE A 21 -10.59 4.35 2.84
CA PHE A 21 -10.68 3.80 4.18
C PHE A 21 -11.83 2.82 4.27
N VAL A 22 -11.55 1.63 4.81
CA VAL A 22 -12.55 0.61 5.13
C VAL A 22 -12.65 0.54 6.64
N LEU A 23 -13.74 1.05 7.18
CA LEU A 23 -14.01 0.92 8.60
C LEU A 23 -14.35 -0.54 8.93
N THR A 24 -13.68 -1.08 9.93
CA THR A 24 -13.89 -2.45 10.37
C THR A 24 -15.30 -2.60 10.97
N PRO A 25 -16.09 -3.62 10.55
CA PRO A 25 -17.41 -3.87 11.13
C PRO A 25 -17.36 -4.13 12.63
N THR A 26 -18.42 -3.73 13.33
CA THR A 26 -18.58 -4.00 14.76
C THR A 26 -18.47 -5.51 15.05
N GLY A 27 -17.61 -5.89 15.99
CA GLY A 27 -17.37 -7.29 16.35
C GLY A 27 -16.31 -8.01 15.49
N SER A 28 -15.68 -7.31 14.54
CA SER A 28 -14.50 -7.77 13.81
C SER A 28 -13.26 -6.97 14.22
N SER A 29 -12.08 -7.37 13.73
CA SER A 29 -10.84 -6.61 13.90
C SER A 29 -10.23 -6.23 12.54
N PRO A 30 -9.45 -5.14 12.45
CA PRO A 30 -8.80 -4.77 11.19
C PRO A 30 -7.93 -5.90 10.63
N ALA A 31 -7.22 -6.61 11.51
CA ALA A 31 -6.43 -7.78 11.12
C ALA A 31 -7.30 -8.91 10.54
N HIS A 32 -8.47 -9.18 11.14
CA HIS A 32 -9.37 -10.20 10.62
C HIS A 32 -9.93 -9.82 9.24
N LEU A 33 -10.39 -8.58 9.07
CA LEU A 33 -10.88 -8.09 7.78
C LEU A 33 -9.78 -8.09 6.72
N TYR A 34 -8.57 -7.62 7.05
CA TYR A 34 -7.42 -7.69 6.15
C TYR A 34 -7.13 -9.13 5.68
N GLN A 35 -7.13 -10.11 6.59
CA GLN A 35 -6.93 -11.52 6.24
C GLN A 35 -8.06 -12.07 5.35
N GLN A 36 -9.32 -11.67 5.58
CA GLN A 36 -10.42 -12.03 4.69
C GLN A 36 -10.23 -11.45 3.27
N LEU A 37 -9.81 -10.19 3.16
CA LEU A 37 -9.49 -9.55 1.88
C LEU A 37 -8.33 -10.26 1.19
N TRP A 38 -7.28 -10.60 1.94
CA TRP A 38 -6.14 -11.38 1.44
C TRP A 38 -6.64 -12.68 0.81
N HIS A 39 -7.40 -13.49 1.57
CA HIS A 39 -7.88 -14.80 1.10
C HIS A 39 -8.71 -14.69 -0.18
N SER A 40 -9.47 -13.60 -0.32
CA SER A 40 -10.33 -13.37 -1.47
C SER A 40 -9.57 -12.88 -2.71
N PHE A 41 -8.53 -12.04 -2.55
CA PHE A 41 -7.99 -11.25 -3.66
C PHE A 41 -6.49 -11.39 -3.92
N HIS A 42 -5.70 -12.06 -3.08
CA HIS A 42 -4.23 -12.18 -3.27
C HIS A 42 -3.77 -12.76 -4.61
N ARG A 43 -4.63 -13.53 -5.29
CA ARG A 43 -4.31 -14.14 -6.60
C ARG A 43 -4.52 -13.20 -7.76
N LEU A 44 -5.18 -12.07 -7.52
CA LEU A 44 -5.29 -11.03 -8.51
C LEU A 44 -3.91 -10.41 -8.63
N ASP A 45 -3.27 -10.66 -9.78
CA ASP A 45 -2.39 -9.67 -10.38
C ASP A 45 -3.13 -8.32 -10.30
N ASP A 46 -2.53 -7.16 -10.20
CA ASP A 46 -3.24 -5.89 -9.98
C ASP A 46 -3.70 -5.57 -8.55
N VAL A 47 -3.75 -6.57 -7.65
CA VAL A 47 -3.93 -6.32 -6.21
C VAL A 47 -2.64 -6.61 -5.44
N GLY A 48 -2.21 -5.66 -4.62
CA GLY A 48 -1.10 -5.77 -3.67
C GLY A 48 -1.59 -5.78 -2.22
N PHE A 49 -0.83 -6.42 -1.33
CA PHE A 49 -1.14 -6.53 0.10
C PHE A 49 0.07 -6.10 0.92
N VAL A 50 -0.11 -5.05 1.72
CA VAL A 50 0.94 -4.46 2.57
C VAL A 50 0.62 -4.75 4.03
N ASP A 51 1.49 -5.50 4.68
CA ASP A 51 1.47 -5.68 6.13
C ASP A 51 2.89 -5.41 6.67
N PRO A 52 3.13 -4.24 7.29
CA PRO A 52 4.45 -3.89 7.81
C PRO A 52 4.96 -4.79 8.94
N SER A 53 4.08 -5.61 9.53
CA SER A 53 4.44 -6.59 10.56
C SER A 53 4.81 -7.97 9.98
N ASP A 54 4.47 -8.23 8.71
CA ASP A 54 4.70 -9.51 8.03
C ASP A 54 6.15 -9.66 7.49
N GLN A 55 6.56 -10.91 7.26
CA GLN A 55 7.87 -11.30 6.73
C GLN A 55 7.96 -11.23 5.20
N SER A 56 7.07 -10.51 4.53
CA SER A 56 7.09 -10.31 3.07
C SER A 56 8.32 -9.51 2.58
N VAL A 57 9.05 -8.89 3.51
CA VAL A 57 10.35 -8.27 3.31
C VAL A 57 11.44 -9.26 3.70
N ILE A 58 12.28 -9.64 2.72
CA ILE A 58 13.35 -10.62 2.88
C ILE A 58 14.51 -10.00 3.67
N PRO A 59 14.80 -10.45 4.91
CA PRO A 59 15.65 -9.69 5.85
C PRO A 59 17.12 -9.52 5.43
N PHE A 60 17.63 -10.43 4.62
CA PHE A 60 19.02 -10.46 4.18
C PHE A 60 19.27 -9.78 2.83
N LEU A 61 18.21 -9.33 2.15
CA LEU A 61 18.32 -8.51 0.96
C LEU A 61 18.42 -7.02 1.34
N SER A 62 18.99 -6.22 0.44
CA SER A 62 18.94 -4.77 0.56
C SER A 62 17.49 -4.26 0.45
N VAL A 63 17.24 -3.03 0.87
CA VAL A 63 15.98 -2.32 0.64
C VAL A 63 15.66 -2.27 -0.85
N ALA A 64 16.62 -1.87 -1.69
CA ALA A 64 16.47 -1.82 -3.13
C ALA A 64 16.09 -3.18 -3.72
N ASP A 65 16.79 -4.25 -3.35
CA ASP A 65 16.51 -5.60 -3.85
C ASP A 65 15.12 -6.07 -3.41
N ASN A 66 14.69 -5.73 -2.19
CA ASN A 66 13.34 -6.03 -1.71
C ASN A 66 12.26 -5.29 -2.50
N ILE A 67 12.48 -4.02 -2.84
CA ILE A 67 11.54 -3.24 -3.64
C ILE A 67 11.48 -3.79 -5.08
N LEU A 68 12.61 -4.25 -5.60
CA LEU A 68 12.75 -4.72 -6.98
C LEU A 68 12.46 -6.22 -7.16
N ILE A 69 11.91 -6.90 -6.15
CA ILE A 69 11.40 -8.26 -6.31
C ILE A 69 10.36 -8.27 -7.44
N ASP A 70 10.49 -9.25 -8.34
CA ASP A 70 9.67 -9.43 -9.55
C ASP A 70 9.77 -8.30 -10.61
N SER A 71 10.67 -7.32 -10.39
CA SER A 71 10.96 -6.29 -11.37
C SER A 71 11.96 -6.78 -12.45
N PRO A 72 11.92 -6.21 -13.68
CA PRO A 72 12.92 -6.49 -14.71
C PRO A 72 14.36 -6.19 -14.28
N LYS A 73 15.36 -6.86 -14.88
CA LYS A 73 16.79 -6.62 -14.58
C LYS A 73 17.21 -5.17 -14.91
N ASN A 74 18.05 -4.57 -14.05
CA ASN A 74 18.54 -3.17 -14.06
C ASN A 74 17.56 -2.09 -13.57
N ASP A 75 16.54 -2.44 -12.79
CA ASP A 75 15.51 -1.48 -12.34
C ASP A 75 15.93 -0.53 -11.21
N ILE A 76 17.18 -0.55 -10.74
CA ILE A 76 17.64 0.39 -9.69
C ILE A 76 17.61 1.85 -10.16
N VAL A 77 17.93 2.10 -11.43
CA VAL A 77 17.84 3.45 -12.01
C VAL A 77 16.38 3.90 -12.05
N ARG A 78 15.45 3.00 -12.39
CA ARG A 78 14.02 3.28 -12.40
C ARG A 78 13.48 3.53 -10.99
N LEU A 79 13.90 2.75 -9.99
CA LEU A 79 13.54 2.99 -8.59
C LEU A 79 14.02 4.37 -8.13
N ARG A 80 15.27 4.72 -8.40
CA ARG A 80 15.82 6.03 -8.02
C ARG A 80 15.08 7.18 -8.72
N GLN A 81 14.77 7.03 -10.01
CA GLN A 81 13.98 8.02 -10.75
C GLN A 81 12.55 8.12 -10.18
N PHE A 82 11.91 6.99 -9.92
CA PHE A 82 10.58 6.94 -9.31
C PHE A 82 10.53 7.65 -7.95
N LEU A 83 11.49 7.40 -7.07
CA LEU A 83 11.56 8.07 -5.77
C LEU A 83 11.81 9.58 -5.92
N PHE A 84 12.65 9.98 -6.88
CA PHE A 84 12.90 11.40 -7.16
C PHE A 84 11.66 12.11 -7.70
N ASP A 85 10.99 11.54 -8.70
CA ASP A 85 9.82 12.13 -9.36
C ASP A 85 8.61 12.26 -8.42
N ASN A 86 8.56 11.43 -7.37
CA ASN A 86 7.48 11.40 -6.38
C ASN A 86 7.89 12.00 -5.02
N GLU A 87 8.90 12.87 -5.00
CA GLU A 87 9.32 13.66 -3.82
C GLU A 87 9.83 12.84 -2.61
N TYR A 88 10.14 11.55 -2.78
CA TYR A 88 10.74 10.69 -1.76
C TYR A 88 12.28 10.74 -1.77
N THR A 89 12.84 11.96 -1.85
CA THR A 89 14.30 12.16 -1.99
C THR A 89 15.10 11.67 -0.78
N GLU A 90 14.52 11.73 0.43
CA GLU A 90 15.14 11.21 1.67
C GLU A 90 15.30 9.68 1.65
N LEU A 91 14.41 8.98 0.94
CA LEU A 91 14.48 7.53 0.73
C LEU A 91 15.32 7.17 -0.51
N ASN A 92 15.75 8.15 -1.31
CA ASN A 92 16.58 7.96 -2.51
C ASN A 92 18.08 8.08 -2.20
N THR A 93 18.51 7.54 -1.06
CA THR A 93 19.90 7.60 -0.61
C THR A 93 20.55 6.22 -0.67
N HIS A 94 21.88 6.18 -0.79
CA HIS A 94 22.61 4.92 -0.63
C HIS A 94 22.39 4.32 0.76
N ASP A 95 22.43 5.16 1.79
CA ASP A 95 22.24 4.75 3.18
C ASP A 95 20.91 4.03 3.41
N PHE A 96 19.83 4.45 2.73
CA PHE A 96 18.54 3.76 2.82
C PHE A 96 18.45 2.57 1.84
N LEU A 97 18.77 2.76 0.56
CA LEU A 97 18.55 1.74 -0.48
C LEU A 97 19.46 0.52 -0.34
N ASP A 98 20.69 0.72 0.17
CA ASP A 98 21.66 -0.35 0.38
C ASP A 98 21.54 -0.97 1.80
N LYS A 99 20.69 -0.40 2.67
CA LYS A 99 20.41 -0.89 4.02
C LYS A 99 19.89 -2.34 3.98
N PRO A 100 20.37 -3.25 4.83
CA PRO A 100 19.78 -4.57 4.95
C PRO A 100 18.38 -4.47 5.56
N ALA A 101 17.42 -5.20 4.99
CA ALA A 101 16.02 -5.09 5.38
C ALA A 101 15.74 -5.55 6.83
N SER A 102 16.61 -6.37 7.41
CA SER A 102 16.57 -6.76 8.83
C SER A 102 16.67 -5.59 9.81
N GLN A 103 17.14 -4.42 9.36
CA GLN A 103 17.29 -3.21 10.19
C GLN A 103 16.14 -2.21 10.01
N LEU A 104 15.12 -2.56 9.23
CA LEU A 104 14.00 -1.64 8.99
C LEU A 104 13.11 -1.56 10.23
N ASN A 105 12.57 -0.38 10.49
CA ASN A 105 11.39 -0.21 11.35
C ASN A 105 10.10 -0.51 10.56
N GLU A 106 8.94 -0.44 11.20
CA GLU A 106 7.66 -0.74 10.54
C GLU A 106 7.34 0.24 9.41
N THR A 107 7.56 1.54 9.60
CA THR A 107 7.31 2.56 8.55
C THR A 107 8.19 2.33 7.32
N GLU A 108 9.46 1.98 7.52
CA GLU A 108 10.37 1.63 6.43
C GLU A 108 9.93 0.33 5.73
N ARG A 109 9.46 -0.68 6.46
CA ARG A 109 8.87 -1.90 5.88
C ARG A 109 7.61 -1.60 5.07
N PHE A 110 6.77 -0.68 5.54
CA PHE A 110 5.61 -0.22 4.80
C PHE A 110 6.03 0.38 3.45
N TYR A 111 6.99 1.33 3.44
CA TYR A 111 7.47 1.94 2.20
C TYR A 111 8.04 0.92 1.21
N VAL A 112 8.82 -0.04 1.70
CA VAL A 112 9.38 -1.10 0.85
C VAL A 112 8.28 -1.89 0.14
N GLN A 113 7.25 -2.31 0.87
CA GLN A 113 6.14 -3.07 0.29
C GLN A 113 5.27 -2.21 -0.63
N LEU A 114 4.99 -0.97 -0.25
CA LEU A 114 4.24 -0.02 -1.08
C LEU A 114 4.96 0.23 -2.41
N PHE A 115 6.23 0.62 -2.37
CA PHE A 115 7.01 0.94 -3.59
C PHE A 115 7.18 -0.27 -4.50
N ARG A 116 7.29 -1.49 -3.94
CA ARG A 116 7.26 -2.73 -4.73
C ARG A 116 5.99 -2.79 -5.59
N PHE A 117 4.82 -2.63 -4.98
CA PHE A 117 3.56 -2.72 -5.72
C PHE A 117 3.33 -1.57 -6.70
N LEU A 118 3.76 -0.35 -6.35
CA LEU A 118 3.68 0.80 -7.26
C LEU A 118 4.58 0.61 -8.49
N LEU A 119 5.81 0.10 -8.32
CA LEU A 119 6.70 -0.21 -9.44
C LEU A 119 6.20 -1.38 -10.31
N LEU A 120 5.53 -2.35 -9.69
CA LEU A 120 4.83 -3.43 -10.39
C LEU A 120 3.50 -2.96 -11.05
N LYS A 121 3.14 -1.67 -10.91
CA LYS A 121 1.93 -1.05 -11.47
C LYS A 121 0.65 -1.76 -11.02
N ARG A 122 0.57 -2.10 -9.73
CA ARG A 122 -0.68 -2.57 -9.12
C ARG A 122 -1.61 -1.38 -8.90
N HIS A 123 -2.82 -1.42 -9.46
CA HIS A 123 -3.79 -0.33 -9.28
C HIS A 123 -4.46 -0.38 -7.91
N TYR A 124 -4.47 -1.52 -7.21
CA TYR A 124 -5.09 -1.62 -5.89
C TYR A 124 -4.12 -2.19 -4.87
N ILE A 125 -3.94 -1.50 -3.76
CA ILE A 125 -3.02 -1.89 -2.68
C ILE A 125 -3.82 -1.86 -1.39
N ILE A 126 -3.92 -2.99 -0.71
CA ILE A 126 -4.66 -3.12 0.55
C ILE A 126 -3.64 -3.16 1.69
N THR A 127 -3.84 -2.35 2.73
CA THR A 127 -2.98 -2.31 3.90
C THR A 127 -3.74 -2.52 5.20
N THR A 128 -3.04 -3.04 6.19
CA THR A 128 -3.53 -3.16 7.58
C THR A 128 -3.71 -1.79 8.23
N ASN A 129 -4.16 -1.80 9.49
CA ASN A 129 -4.35 -0.63 10.33
C ASN A 129 -3.03 -0.05 10.90
N PHE A 130 -1.91 -0.27 10.22
CA PHE A 130 -0.59 0.23 10.59
C PHE A 130 -0.61 1.74 10.94
N LEU A 131 -1.43 2.52 10.22
CA LEU A 131 -1.50 3.97 10.36
C LEU A 131 -2.28 4.43 11.60
N ASP A 132 -3.16 3.60 12.17
CA ASP A 132 -3.90 3.90 13.42
C ASP A 132 -2.91 4.23 14.57
N ASN A 133 -1.68 3.70 14.49
CA ASN A 133 -0.67 3.84 15.55
C ASN A 133 0.35 4.99 15.33
N GLN A 134 0.31 5.70 14.20
CA GLN A 134 1.35 6.67 13.82
C GLN A 134 1.11 8.09 14.37
N GLY A 135 -0.06 8.36 14.95
CA GLY A 135 -0.47 9.68 15.45
C GLY A 135 -0.86 10.65 14.33
N ILE A 136 -1.83 11.53 14.61
CA ILE A 136 -2.52 12.36 13.60
C ILE A 136 -1.57 13.31 12.83
N ALA A 137 -0.56 13.89 13.49
CA ALA A 137 0.35 14.82 12.85
C ALA A 137 1.28 14.13 11.84
N THR A 138 1.86 13.00 12.22
CA THR A 138 2.69 12.15 11.35
C THR A 138 1.87 11.62 10.19
N PHE A 139 0.64 11.18 10.47
CA PHE A 139 -0.30 10.70 9.48
C PHE A 139 -0.56 11.74 8.38
N ARG A 140 -0.83 13.01 8.72
CA ARG A 140 -1.12 14.06 7.72
C ARG A 140 0.04 14.33 6.76
N ILE A 141 1.27 14.40 7.28
CA ILE A 141 2.47 14.64 6.45
C ILE A 141 2.69 13.44 5.52
N PHE A 142 2.61 12.23 6.07
CA PHE A 142 2.73 10.99 5.34
C PHE A 142 1.65 10.87 4.24
N PHE A 143 0.40 11.22 4.56
CA PHE A 143 -0.73 11.08 3.66
C PHE A 143 -0.65 12.02 2.46
N ASN A 144 -0.17 13.25 2.62
CA ASN A 144 -0.01 14.17 1.50
C ASN A 144 1.00 13.65 0.46
N LEU A 145 2.15 13.14 0.92
CA LEU A 145 3.15 12.53 0.03
C LEU A 145 2.59 11.27 -0.65
N LEU A 146 1.86 10.47 0.13
CA LEU A 146 1.21 9.26 -0.35
C LEU A 146 0.16 9.57 -1.44
N GLU A 147 -0.68 10.58 -1.27
CA GLU A 147 -1.67 10.97 -2.27
C GLU A 147 -1.02 11.34 -3.60
N ASN A 148 0.05 12.14 -3.58
CA ASN A 148 0.75 12.54 -4.79
C ASN A 148 1.26 11.33 -5.59
N VAL A 149 1.90 10.37 -4.92
CA VAL A 149 2.42 9.18 -5.61
C VAL A 149 1.31 8.26 -6.10
N LEU A 150 0.21 8.12 -5.33
CA LEU A 150 -0.93 7.31 -5.75
C LEU A 150 -1.60 7.90 -7.00
N GLN A 151 -1.77 9.22 -7.07
CA GLN A 151 -2.24 9.89 -8.29
C GLN A 151 -1.28 9.71 -9.47
N ALA A 152 0.03 9.88 -9.25
CA ALA A 152 1.04 9.75 -10.30
C ALA A 152 1.15 8.32 -10.87
N THR A 153 0.73 7.33 -10.09
CA THR A 153 0.79 5.90 -10.45
C THR A 153 -0.55 5.30 -10.86
N ASP A 154 -1.64 6.09 -10.80
CA ASP A 154 -3.02 5.62 -10.98
C ASP A 154 -3.37 4.45 -10.02
N SER A 155 -2.84 4.51 -8.80
CA SER A 155 -3.00 3.48 -7.77
C SER A 155 -3.94 3.92 -6.66
N HIS A 156 -4.55 2.94 -6.01
CA HIS A 156 -5.50 3.11 -4.91
C HIS A 156 -4.94 2.41 -3.68
N LEU A 157 -4.80 3.14 -2.57
CA LEU A 157 -4.48 2.54 -1.28
C LEU A 157 -5.75 2.36 -0.47
N ILE A 158 -6.08 1.13 -0.11
CA ILE A 158 -7.25 0.77 0.67
C ILE A 158 -6.77 0.41 2.08
N MET A 159 -7.06 1.27 3.04
CA MET A 159 -6.67 1.12 4.43
C MET A 159 -7.79 0.51 5.24
N VAL A 160 -7.53 -0.67 5.81
CA VAL A 160 -8.43 -1.24 6.82
C VAL A 160 -8.12 -0.60 8.17
N THR A 161 -9.11 0.02 8.80
CA THR A 161 -8.93 0.74 10.08
C THR A 161 -10.05 0.45 11.06
N SER A 162 -9.77 0.62 12.35
CA SER A 162 -10.77 0.69 13.42
C SER A 162 -10.86 2.09 14.03
N ASP A 163 -10.02 3.01 13.58
CA ASP A 163 -9.95 4.37 14.09
C ASP A 163 -11.02 5.25 13.43
N HIS A 164 -12.03 5.59 14.21
CA HIS A 164 -13.11 6.49 13.78
C HIS A 164 -12.61 7.93 13.58
N GLU A 165 -11.61 8.40 14.32
CA GLU A 165 -11.08 9.77 14.16
C GLU A 165 -10.37 9.93 12.81
N MET A 166 -9.67 8.88 12.36
CA MET A 166 -9.07 8.85 11.02
C MET A 166 -10.12 8.93 9.90
N VAL A 167 -11.29 8.30 10.10
CA VAL A 167 -12.40 8.22 9.14
C VAL A 167 -13.23 9.52 9.12
N ASP A 168 -13.53 10.09 10.29
CA ASP A 168 -14.40 11.26 10.44
C ASP A 168 -13.84 12.51 9.74
N GLY A 169 -12.53 12.57 9.54
CA GLY A 169 -11.86 13.66 8.83
C GLY A 169 -11.84 13.55 7.31
N GLN A 170 -12.37 12.46 6.72
CA GLN A 170 -12.25 12.17 5.29
C GLN A 170 -13.52 12.49 4.50
N PRO A 171 -13.40 12.84 3.21
CA PRO A 171 -14.55 12.96 2.32
C PRO A 171 -15.32 11.63 2.21
N ALA A 172 -16.65 11.69 2.09
CA ALA A 172 -17.50 10.50 2.08
C ALA A 172 -17.17 9.53 0.94
N GLU A 173 -16.72 10.05 -0.21
CA GLU A 173 -16.28 9.27 -1.38
C GLU A 173 -15.00 8.47 -1.14
N ARG A 174 -14.23 8.77 -0.09
CA ARG A 174 -13.04 8.01 0.32
C ARG A 174 -13.36 6.92 1.34
N LEU A 175 -14.61 6.83 1.79
CA LEU A 175 -15.07 5.86 2.77
C LEU A 175 -15.76 4.68 2.08
N LEU A 176 -15.25 3.48 2.31
CA LEU A 176 -15.76 2.23 1.77
C LEU A 176 -16.41 1.40 2.88
N SER A 177 -17.56 0.80 2.57
CA SER A 177 -18.14 -0.22 3.45
C SER A 177 -17.38 -1.54 3.29
N ALA A 178 -17.16 -2.26 4.39
CA ALA A 178 -16.61 -3.61 4.33
C ALA A 178 -17.47 -4.58 3.49
N ASP A 179 -18.80 -4.33 3.41
CA ASP A 179 -19.72 -5.14 2.61
C ASP A 179 -19.45 -5.07 1.11
N LEU A 180 -18.78 -4.00 0.65
CA LEU A 180 -18.35 -3.87 -0.74
C LEU A 180 -17.46 -5.04 -1.18
N PHE A 181 -16.73 -5.64 -0.24
CA PHE A 181 -15.78 -6.72 -0.52
C PHE A 181 -16.35 -8.13 -0.30
N THR A 182 -17.54 -8.25 0.31
CA THR A 182 -18.19 -9.53 0.62
C THR A 182 -19.25 -9.94 -0.41
N GLN A 183 -19.71 -9.00 -1.23
CA GLN A 183 -20.64 -9.29 -2.35
C GLN A 183 -19.91 -10.01 -3.49
N GLN A 184 -19.85 -11.35 -3.43
CA GLN A 184 -19.37 -12.23 -4.50
C GLN A 184 -20.52 -12.61 -5.45
#